data_AF-Q7PA87-F1
#
_entry.id   AF-Q7PA87-F1
#
_cell.length_a   1.000
_cell.length_b   1.000
_cell.length_c   1.000
_cell.angle_alpha   90.00
_cell.angle_beta   90.00
_cell.angle_gamma   90.00
#
_symmetry.space_group_name_H-M   'P 1'
#
loop_
_entity.id
_entity.type
_entity.pdbx_description
1 polymer ?
#
loop_
_entity_poly.entity_id
_entity_poly.type
_entity_poly.pdbx_seq_one_letter_code
_entity_poly.pdbx_strand_id
1 'polypeptide(L)' 'MCKDGALTGKVCFVDNKILPQIEVMVNEHVYIFRGKPNIIHQSYLFYCLNSDIIQNQI' A
#
# COMPACT_ATOMS: atom_id res chain seq x y z
N MET A 1 18.23 -1.41 -12.90
CA MET A 1 17.70 -2.74 -12.54
C MET A 1 17.77 -2.84 -11.03
N CYS A 2 16.64 -2.79 -10.31
CA CYS A 2 16.65 -2.88 -8.85
C CYS A 2 16.82 -4.35 -8.44
N LYS A 3 17.76 -4.61 -7.53
CA LYS A 3 18.16 -5.94 -7.08
C LYS A 3 17.01 -6.71 -6.38
N ASP A 4 16.10 -5.99 -5.73
CA ASP A 4 15.03 -6.57 -4.89
C ASP A 4 13.60 -6.30 -5.44
N GLY A 5 13.47 -5.86 -6.69
CA GLY A 5 12.16 -5.67 -7.35
C GLY A 5 11.25 -4.57 -6.76
N ALA A 6 11.63 -3.96 -5.63
CA ALA A 6 10.91 -2.83 -5.04
C ALA A 6 11.10 -1.59 -5.92
N LEU A 7 10.09 -1.31 -6.75
CA LEU A 7 9.95 -0.03 -7.44
C LEU A 7 9.35 0.97 -6.46
N THR A 8 10.13 1.97 -6.07
CA THR A 8 9.70 3.10 -5.22
C THR A 8 8.42 3.73 -5.80
N GLY A 9 7.45 4.03 -4.93
CA GLY A 9 6.18 4.64 -5.32
C GLY A 9 5.06 3.67 -5.70
N LYS A 10 5.32 2.38 -5.95
CA LYS A 10 4.21 1.43 -6.22
C LYS A 10 3.39 1.16 -4.96
N VAL A 11 2.07 1.37 -5.04
CA VAL A 11 1.12 1.19 -3.95
C VAL A 11 0.07 0.16 -4.35
N CYS A 12 -0.36 -0.68 -3.39
CA CYS A 12 -1.42 -1.65 -3.57
C CYS A 12 -2.46 -1.54 -2.44
N PHE A 13 -3.74 -1.66 -2.78
CA PHE A 13 -4.82 -1.77 -1.80
C PHE A 13 -5.13 -3.24 -1.56
N VAL A 14 -4.92 -3.70 -0.33
CA VAL A 14 -5.24 -5.08 0.08
C VAL A 14 -6.68 -5.14 0.57
N ASP A 15 -7.51 -5.88 -0.16
CA ASP A 15 -8.91 -6.18 0.19
C ASP A 15 -9.09 -7.70 0.33
N ASN A 16 -9.98 -8.12 1.22
CA ASN A 16 -10.35 -9.51 1.48
C ASN A 16 -10.93 -10.20 0.23
N LYS A 17 -11.43 -9.42 -0.74
CA LYS A 17 -11.88 -9.94 -2.05
C LYS A 17 -10.73 -10.40 -2.94
N ILE A 18 -9.57 -9.75 -2.83
CA ILE A 18 -8.39 -10.00 -3.67
C ILE A 18 -7.51 -11.06 -3.01
N LEU A 19 -7.37 -11.01 -1.69
CA LEU A 19 -6.62 -11.97 -0.88
C LEU A 19 -7.54 -12.52 0.22
N PRO A 20 -8.31 -13.59 -0.07
CA PRO A 20 -9.26 -14.17 0.87
C PRO A 20 -8.55 -15.06 1.91
N GLN A 21 -7.56 -14.51 2.60
CA GLN A 21 -6.76 -15.21 3.59
C GLN A 21 -6.81 -14.44 4.92
N ILE A 22 -6.84 -15.18 6.02
CA ILE A 22 -6.96 -14.61 7.38
C ILE A 22 -5.69 -13.78 7.71
N GLU A 23 -4.54 -14.23 7.21
CA GLU A 23 -3.24 -13.60 7.40
C GLU A 23 -2.40 -13.74 6.13
N VAL A 24 -1.62 -12.71 5.80
CA VAL A 24 -0.72 -12.69 4.66
C VAL A 24 0.63 -12.12 5.05
N MET A 25 1.70 -12.63 4.45
CA MET A 25 3.05 -12.12 4.64
C MET A 25 3.35 -11.02 3.63
N VAL A 26 4.20 -10.07 4.03
CA VAL A 26 4.73 -9.03 3.16
C VAL A 26 6.25 -9.20 3.07
N ASN A 27 6.84 -8.85 1.93
CA ASN A 27 8.29 -8.80 1.79
C ASN A 27 8.89 -7.70 2.69
N GLU A 28 10.09 -7.92 3.20
CA GLU A 28 10.81 -7.03 4.13
C GLU A 28 11.07 -5.62 3.58
N HIS A 29 11.04 -5.45 2.26
CA HIS A 29 11.23 -4.16 1.60
C HIS A 29 9.91 -3.41 1.32
N VAL A 30 8.78 -3.92 1.80
CA VAL A 30 7.45 -3.31 1.61
C VAL A 30 6.92 -2.76 2.93
N TYR A 31 6.45 -1.52 2.88
CA TYR A 31 5.81 -0.88 4.02
C TYR A 31 4.31 -1.18 4.08
N ILE A 32 3.81 -1.49 5.28
CA ILE A 32 2.38 -1.66 5.54
C ILE A 32 1.82 -0.37 6.14
N PHE A 33 0.85 0.23 5.44
CA PHE A 33 0.08 1.36 5.95
C PHE A 33 -1.31 0.89 6.41
N ARG A 34 -1.61 1.01 7.72
CA ARG A 34 -2.94 0.72 8.28
C ARG A 34 -3.56 1.98 8.88
N GLY A 35 -4.65 2.43 8.27
CA GLY A 35 -5.49 3.49 8.80
C GLY A 35 -6.20 3.05 10.07
N LYS A 36 -6.37 3.97 11.02
CA LYS A 36 -7.22 3.73 12.19
C LYS A 36 -8.70 3.71 11.73
N PRO A 37 -9.48 2.64 11.98
CA PRO A 37 -10.81 2.42 11.39
C PRO A 37 -11.85 3.54 11.62
N ASN A 38 -11.65 4.41 12.61
CA ASN A 38 -12.55 5.51 12.96
C ASN A 38 -11.99 6.91 12.64
N ILE A 39 -10.82 6.98 12.01
CA ILE A 39 -10.15 8.26 11.69
C ILE A 39 -10.03 8.42 10.18
N ILE A 40 -9.74 7.35 9.46
CA ILE A 40 -9.45 7.40 8.03
C ILE A 40 -9.98 6.13 7.36
N HIS A 41 -10.66 6.31 6.24
CA HIS A 41 -10.98 5.21 5.36
C HIS A 41 -9.69 4.73 4.68
N GLN A 42 -9.39 3.43 4.75
CA GLN A 42 -8.19 2.86 4.12
C GLN A 42 -8.13 3.15 2.61
N SER A 43 -9.29 3.21 1.93
CA SER A 43 -9.37 3.57 0.51
C SER A 43 -8.90 5.00 0.24
N TYR A 44 -9.24 5.96 1.09
CA TYR A 44 -8.75 7.33 0.98
C TYR A 44 -7.23 7.38 1.11
N LEU A 45 -6.65 6.64 2.06
CA LEU A 45 -5.20 6.55 2.22
C LEU A 45 -4.54 5.99 0.96
N PHE A 46 -5.10 4.93 0.37
CA PHE A 46 -4.62 4.37 -0.89
C PHE A 46 -4.67 5.39 -2.04
N TYR A 47 -5.81 6.06 -2.27
CA TYR A 47 -5.94 7.01 -3.37
C TYR A 47 -5.04 8.24 -3.18
N CYS A 48 -4.86 8.69 -1.93
CA CYS A 48 -3.92 9.76 -1.61
C CYS A 48 -2.49 9.35 -1.98
N LEU A 49 -2.03 8.19 -1.51
CA LEU A 49 -0.68 7.69 -1.81
C LEU A 49 -0.47 7.40 -3.31
N ASN A 50 -1.51 6.95 -4.02
CA ASN A 50 -1.46 6.67 -5.45
C ASN A 50 -1.65 7.92 -6.34
N SER A 51 -1.93 9.08 -5.76
CA SER A 51 -2.11 10.32 -6.53
C SER A 51 -0.80 10.87 -7.05
N ASP A 52 -0.82 11.53 -8.20
CA ASP A 52 0.37 12.16 -8.79
C ASP A 52 1.02 13.18 -7.83
N ILE A 53 0.21 13.86 -7.00
CA ILE A 53 0.69 14.83 -6.02
C ILE A 53 1.67 14.17 -5.05
N ILE A 54 1.31 13.00 -4.52
CA ILE A 54 2.15 12.27 -3.56
C ILE A 54 3.24 11.46 -4.27
N GLN A 55 2.93 10.84 -5.42
CA GLN A 55 3.91 10.08 -6.20
C GLN A 55 5.09 10.94 -6.67
N ASN A 56 4.86 12.22 -6.96
CA ASN A 56 5.93 13.17 -7.31
C ASN A 56 6.81 13.58 -6.11
N GLN A 57 6.52 13.10 -4.90
CA GLN A 57 7.31 13.33 -3.68
C GLN A 57 8.08 12.08 -3.21
N ILE A 58 7.92 10.94 -3.91
CA ILE A 58 8.44 9.62 -3.52
C ILE A 58 9.56 9.16 -4.47
#